data_AF-A0AAU3SN73-F1
#
_entry.id   AF-A0AAU3SN73-F1
#
_cell.length_a   1.000
_cell.length_b   1.000
_cell.length_c   1.000
_cell.angle_alpha   90.00
_cell.angle_beta   90.00
_cell.angle_gamma   90.00
#
_symmetry.space_group_name_H-M   'P 1'
#
loop_
_entity.id
_entity.type
_entity.pdbx_description
1 polymer ?
#
loop_
_entity_poly.entity_id
_entity_poly.type
_entity_poly.pdbx_seq_one_letter_code
_entity_poly.pdbx_strand_id
1 'polypeptide(L)'
;MKITDSDRFWSHVAGDSADDCWLWTSSLGVTGYGRFKFRGRAVRAHRYAYEALRSEIPGGLVLDHLCRNRACVNPWHLEPVSQRANVLRGGGVAAQAAAKTHCPQGHPYDSANTIVSSEGYRRCRTCCRIADRLRRAAK
;
A
#
# COMPACT_ATOMS: atom_id res chain seq x y z
N MET A 1 10.61 -16.62 36.29
CA MET A 1 10.91 -15.57 35.28
C MET A 1 9.59 -15.10 34.67
N LYS A 2 9.32 -13.78 34.64
CA LYS A 2 8.07 -13.27 34.04
C LYS A 2 8.26 -13.21 32.52
N ILE A 3 7.37 -13.85 31.76
CA ILE A 3 7.36 -13.80 30.29
C ILE A 3 7.12 -12.35 29.86
N THR A 4 8.01 -11.81 29.03
CA THR A 4 7.86 -10.46 28.50
C THR A 4 6.95 -10.46 27.26
N ASP A 5 6.48 -9.27 26.86
CA ASP A 5 5.78 -9.14 25.57
C ASP A 5 6.67 -9.58 24.41
N SER A 6 7.98 -9.30 24.46
CA SER A 6 8.93 -9.73 23.42
C SER A 6 8.99 -11.25 23.32
N ASP A 7 9.13 -11.96 24.45
CA ASP A 7 9.15 -13.43 24.45
C ASP A 7 7.87 -14.02 23.84
N ARG A 8 6.71 -13.43 24.20
CA ARG A 8 5.41 -13.82 23.66
C ARG A 8 5.26 -13.50 22.17
N PHE A 9 5.92 -12.46 21.68
CA PHE A 9 5.91 -12.14 20.25
C PHE A 9 6.67 -13.22 19.48
N TRP A 10 7.92 -13.48 19.86
CA TRP A 10 8.81 -14.40 19.14
C TRP A 10 8.35 -15.86 19.23
N SER A 11 7.60 -16.25 20.27
CA SER A 11 6.97 -17.58 20.33
C SER A 11 5.88 -17.81 19.27
N HIS A 12 5.45 -16.77 18.55
CA HIS A 12 4.44 -16.83 17.48
C HIS A 12 5.01 -16.50 16.09
N VAL A 13 6.33 -16.51 15.95
CA VAL A 13 7.01 -16.29 14.67
C VAL A 13 7.60 -17.60 14.19
N ALA A 14 7.20 -18.05 13.00
CA ALA A 14 7.77 -19.21 12.33
C ALA A 14 8.68 -18.74 11.18
N GLY A 15 9.99 -18.96 11.33
CA GLY A 15 11.03 -18.54 10.39
C GLY A 15 12.04 -17.59 11.04
N ASP A 16 13.29 -17.67 10.57
CA ASP A 16 14.45 -16.96 11.13
C ASP A 16 15.45 -16.47 10.06
N SER A 17 15.33 -16.93 8.82
CA SER A 17 16.12 -16.48 7.67
C SER A 17 15.70 -15.08 7.21
N ALA A 18 16.66 -14.20 6.91
CA ALA A 18 16.38 -12.86 6.39
C ALA A 18 15.74 -12.88 4.98
N ASP A 19 16.01 -13.93 4.20
CA ASP A 19 15.51 -14.07 2.83
C ASP A 19 14.08 -14.65 2.78
N ASP A 20 13.65 -15.36 3.82
CA ASP A 20 12.35 -16.03 3.88
C ASP A 20 11.30 -15.27 4.68
N CYS A 21 10.03 -15.58 4.42
CA CYS A 21 8.93 -15.03 5.21
C CYS A 21 8.96 -15.57 6.64
N TRP A 22 8.91 -14.66 7.61
CA TRP A 22 8.63 -15.01 9.00
C TRP A 22 7.13 -14.98 9.23
N LEU A 23 6.50 -16.14 9.28
CA LEU A 23 5.05 -16.24 9.35
C LEU A 23 4.55 -16.01 10.78
N TRP A 24 3.61 -15.07 10.93
CA TRP A 24 2.86 -14.91 12.17
C TRP A 24 1.88 -16.06 12.37
N THR A 25 2.03 -16.83 13.44
CA THR A 25 1.21 -18.03 13.71
C THR A 25 0.07 -17.80 14.70
N SER A 26 -0.10 -16.57 15.20
CA SER A 26 -1.20 -16.19 16.10
C SER A 26 -2.32 -15.45 15.33
N SER A 27 -3.15 -14.69 16.05
CA SER A 27 -4.36 -14.07 15.48
C SER A 27 -4.06 -13.17 14.27
N LEU A 28 -4.82 -13.40 13.19
CA LEU A 28 -4.86 -12.55 12.00
C LEU A 28 -6.14 -11.69 12.02
N GLY A 29 -6.06 -10.47 11.49
CA GLY A 29 -7.26 -9.68 11.19
C GLY A 29 -7.94 -10.13 9.90
N VAL A 30 -9.15 -9.63 9.65
CA VAL A 30 -9.93 -9.91 8.41
C VAL A 30 -9.19 -9.53 7.12
N THR A 31 -8.23 -8.60 7.22
CA THR A 31 -7.39 -8.17 6.10
C THR A 31 -6.14 -9.05 5.91
N GLY A 32 -5.93 -10.06 6.74
CA GLY A 32 -4.78 -10.99 6.68
C GLY A 32 -3.53 -10.53 7.42
N TYR A 33 -3.54 -9.35 8.05
CA TYR A 33 -2.40 -8.88 8.85
C TYR A 33 -2.41 -9.49 10.26
N GLY A 34 -1.23 -9.91 10.73
CA GLY A 34 -1.03 -10.35 12.12
C GLY A 34 -1.36 -9.27 13.15
N ARG A 35 -1.99 -9.68 14.24
CA ARG A 35 -2.36 -8.83 15.39
C ARG A 35 -1.64 -9.32 16.64
N PHE A 36 -1.10 -8.38 17.40
CA PHE A 36 -0.34 -8.63 18.61
C PHE A 36 -0.76 -7.67 19.73
N LYS A 37 -0.85 -8.13 20.98
CA LYS A 37 -1.21 -7.29 22.14
C LYS A 37 0.04 -6.78 22.86
N PHE A 38 0.51 -5.59 22.54
CA PHE A 38 1.69 -5.01 23.17
C PHE A 38 1.27 -3.97 24.22
N ARG A 39 1.77 -4.07 25.46
CA ARG A 39 1.45 -3.12 26.56
C ARG A 39 -0.05 -2.84 26.70
N GLY A 40 -0.87 -3.89 26.62
CA GLY A 40 -2.32 -3.81 26.75
C GLY A 40 -3.08 -3.35 25.49
N ARG A 41 -2.40 -2.96 24.41
CA ARG A 41 -3.02 -2.46 23.16
C ARG A 41 -2.80 -3.42 22.00
N ALA A 42 -3.81 -3.55 21.13
CA ALA A 42 -3.66 -4.32 19.89
C ALA A 42 -2.87 -3.51 18.85
N VAL A 43 -1.76 -4.06 18.37
CA VAL A 43 -0.88 -3.51 17.32
C VAL A 43 -0.75 -4.50 16.16
N ARG A 44 -0.28 -4.03 14.99
CA ARG A 44 0.04 -4.91 13.87
C ARG A 44 1.37 -5.61 14.12
N ALA A 45 1.41 -6.93 13.95
CA ALA A 45 2.57 -7.75 14.27
C ALA A 45 3.81 -7.36 13.46
N HIS A 46 3.67 -7.14 12.14
CA HIS A 46 4.79 -6.74 11.28
C HIS A 46 5.37 -5.36 11.65
N ARG A 47 4.54 -4.44 12.16
CA ARG A 47 5.02 -3.12 12.63
C ARG A 47 5.84 -3.26 13.89
N TYR A 48 5.36 -4.07 14.84
CA TYR A 48 6.10 -4.36 16.06
C TYR A 48 7.46 -4.99 15.74
N ALA A 49 7.51 -6.01 14.87
CA ALA A 49 8.77 -6.63 14.47
C ALA A 49 9.73 -5.63 13.78
N TYR A 50 9.21 -4.77 12.91
CA TYR A 50 10.01 -3.74 12.26
C TYR A 50 10.63 -2.76 13.26
N GLU A 51 9.83 -2.23 14.19
CA GLU A 51 10.31 -1.29 15.21
C GLU A 51 11.25 -1.96 16.22
N ALA A 52 11.04 -3.23 16.54
CA ALA A 52 11.86 -3.99 17.49
C ALA A 52 13.25 -4.35 16.94
N LEU A 53 13.37 -4.60 15.63
CA LEU A 53 14.62 -5.09 15.01
C LEU A 53 15.30 -4.09 14.08
N ARG A 54 14.60 -3.04 13.63
CA ARG A 54 15.17 -2.02 12.75
C ARG A 54 15.15 -0.66 13.42
N SER A 55 14.09 0.10 13.19
CA SER A 55 14.00 1.49 13.58
C SER A 55 12.54 1.91 13.66
N GLU A 56 12.30 3.05 14.30
CA GLU A 56 10.98 3.68 14.27
C GLU A 56 10.50 3.88 12.82
N ILE A 57 9.20 3.64 12.60
CA ILE A 57 8.57 3.89 11.31
C ILE A 57 8.40 5.40 11.16
N PRO A 58 9.05 6.06 10.17
CA PRO A 58 8.97 7.51 10.05
C PRO A 58 7.52 8.00 9.92
N GLY A 59 7.25 9.16 10.51
CA GLY A 59 5.93 9.78 10.48
C GLY A 59 5.40 9.95 9.05
N GLY A 60 4.13 9.62 8.84
CA GLY A 60 3.47 9.69 7.52
C GLY A 60 3.79 8.54 6.57
N LEU A 61 4.68 7.61 6.95
CA LEU A 61 4.97 6.41 6.16
C LEU A 61 4.20 5.18 6.66
N VAL A 62 4.00 4.25 5.74
CA VAL A 62 3.42 2.92 5.98
C VAL A 62 4.40 1.85 5.54
N LEU A 63 4.29 0.64 6.09
CA LEU A 63 5.11 -0.49 5.67
C LEU A 63 4.45 -1.24 4.50
N ASP A 64 5.15 -1.35 3.39
CA ASP A 64 4.79 -2.20 2.24
C ASP A 64 5.50 -3.56 2.36
N HIS A 65 4.75 -4.63 2.10
CA HIS A 65 5.30 -5.99 2.05
C HIS A 65 5.88 -6.25 0.67
N LEU A 66 7.22 -6.31 0.59
CA LEU A 66 7.93 -6.66 -0.65
C LEU A 66 7.61 -8.09 -1.10
N CYS A 67 7.42 -9.00 -0.14
CA CYS A 67 7.05 -10.40 -0.37
C CYS A 67 5.56 -10.63 -0.65
N ARG A 68 4.72 -9.58 -0.65
CA ARG A 68 3.25 -9.65 -0.85
C ARG A 68 2.50 -10.61 0.09
N ASN A 69 3.10 -11.00 1.21
CA ASN A 69 2.50 -11.83 2.24
C ASN A 69 2.18 -11.03 3.50
N ARG A 70 0.89 -10.75 3.75
CA ARG A 70 0.43 -9.92 4.88
C ARG A 70 0.66 -10.55 6.26
N ALA A 71 0.83 -11.87 6.33
CA ALA A 71 1.15 -12.58 7.57
C ALA A 71 2.66 -12.57 7.87
N CYS A 72 3.50 -12.13 6.93
CA CYS A 72 4.94 -12.00 7.15
C CYS A 72 5.24 -10.86 8.13
N VAL A 73 6.09 -11.13 9.12
CA VAL A 73 6.61 -10.16 10.09
C VAL A 73 8.12 -9.94 9.97
N ASN A 74 8.76 -10.54 8.96
CA ASN A 74 10.18 -10.34 8.70
C ASN A 74 10.43 -8.85 8.38
N PRO A 75 11.24 -8.14 9.18
CA PRO A 75 11.47 -6.70 9.00
C PRO A 75 12.31 -6.35 7.75
N TRP A 76 13.01 -7.32 7.16
CA TRP A 76 13.73 -7.16 5.89
C TRP A 76 12.81 -7.33 4.67
N HIS A 77 11.59 -7.85 4.85
CA HIS A 77 10.55 -7.91 3.81
C HIS A 77 9.63 -6.67 3.82
N LEU A 78 9.95 -5.67 4.63
CA LEU A 78 9.15 -4.47 4.84
C LEU A 78 9.92 -3.22 4.41
N GLU A 79 9.26 -2.36 3.65
CA GLU A 79 9.79 -1.07 3.23
C GLU A 79 8.87 0.07 3.70
N PRO A 80 9.38 1.07 4.44
CA PRO A 80 8.63 2.31 4.69
C PRO A 80 8.43 3.09 3.39
N VAL A 81 7.17 3.30 3.02
CA VAL A 81 6.77 4.02 1.81
C VAL A 81 5.66 5.01 2.10
N SER A 82 5.45 5.97 1.19
CA SER A 82 4.28 6.82 1.27
C SER A 82 2.99 6.01 1.05
N GLN A 83 1.89 6.45 1.63
CA GLN A 83 0.58 5.84 1.42
C GLN A 83 0.23 5.73 -0.08
N ARG A 84 0.59 6.75 -0.87
CA ARG A 84 0.37 6.76 -2.32
C ARG A 84 1.16 5.63 -3.00
N ALA A 85 2.44 5.47 -2.69
CA ALA A 85 3.26 4.40 -3.28
C ALA A 85 2.69 3.02 -2.92
N ASN A 86 2.33 2.80 -1.66
CA ASN A 86 1.71 1.55 -1.21
C ASN A 86 0.41 1.23 -2.00
N VAL A 87 -0.46 2.21 -2.16
CA VAL A 87 -1.73 2.05 -2.92
C VAL A 87 -1.45 1.74 -4.39
N LEU A 88 -0.50 2.43 -5.02
CA LEU A 88 -0.16 2.22 -6.43
C LEU A 88 0.49 0.84 -6.68
N ARG A 89 1.26 0.32 -5.72
CA ARG A 89 1.86 -1.03 -5.80
C ARG A 89 0.85 -2.16 -5.59
N GLY A 90 -0.23 -1.94 -4.84
CA GLY A 90 -1.21 -2.97 -4.47
C GLY A 90 -2.24 -3.36 -5.54
N GLY A 91 -2.25 -2.72 -6.71
CA GLY A 91 -3.11 -3.12 -7.84
C GLY A 91 -4.61 -2.79 -7.70
N GLY A 92 -5.00 -1.98 -6.71
CA GLY A 92 -6.39 -1.55 -6.52
C GLY A 92 -6.89 -0.59 -7.60
N VAL A 93 -8.16 -0.16 -7.51
CA VAL A 93 -8.82 0.70 -8.52
C VAL A 93 -8.02 1.96 -8.82
N ALA A 94 -7.42 2.60 -7.82
CA ALA A 94 -6.56 3.77 -8.00
C ALA A 94 -5.29 3.44 -8.82
N ALA A 95 -4.65 2.30 -8.56
CA ALA A 95 -3.48 1.84 -9.31
C ALA A 95 -3.84 1.54 -10.76
N GLN A 96 -4.94 0.80 -10.99
CA GLN A 96 -5.46 0.51 -12.33
C GLN A 96 -5.80 1.79 -13.07
N ALA A 97 -6.48 2.73 -12.40
CA ALA A 97 -6.82 4.02 -12.97
C ALA A 97 -5.57 4.83 -13.33
N ALA A 98 -4.49 4.78 -12.54
CA ALA A 98 -3.22 5.43 -12.85
C ALA A 98 -2.47 4.76 -14.01
N ALA A 99 -2.50 3.42 -14.09
CA ALA A 99 -1.83 2.64 -15.13
C ALA A 99 -2.44 2.80 -16.53
N LYS A 100 -3.70 3.26 -16.65
CA LYS A 100 -4.34 3.50 -17.96
C LYS A 100 -3.50 4.48 -18.78
N THR A 101 -3.15 4.04 -19.99
CA THR A 101 -2.40 4.81 -20.98
C THR A 101 -3.29 5.58 -21.95
N HIS A 102 -4.58 5.25 -22.02
CA HIS A 102 -5.54 5.88 -22.92
C HIS A 102 -6.87 6.18 -22.21
N CYS A 103 -7.58 7.19 -22.69
CA CYS A 103 -8.93 7.49 -22.25
C CYS A 103 -9.95 6.50 -22.84
N PRO A 104 -11.23 6.48 -22.38
CA PRO A 104 -12.24 5.57 -22.92
C PRO A 104 -12.54 5.70 -24.43
N GLN A 105 -12.10 6.80 -25.05
CA GLN A 105 -12.21 7.06 -26.49
C GLN A 105 -10.91 6.72 -27.25
N GLY A 106 -9.93 6.11 -26.59
CA GLY A 106 -8.67 5.69 -27.20
C GLY A 106 -7.60 6.78 -27.37
N HIS A 107 -7.79 8.00 -26.84
CA HIS A 107 -6.77 9.04 -26.90
C HIS A 107 -5.70 8.86 -25.81
N PRO A 108 -4.41 9.11 -26.08
CA PRO A 108 -3.32 8.86 -25.14
C PRO A 108 -3.38 9.76 -23.90
N TYR A 109 -2.99 9.25 -22.74
CA TYR A 109 -2.71 10.03 -21.55
C TYR A 109 -1.21 10.37 -21.46
N ASP A 110 -0.76 11.23 -22.36
CA ASP A 110 0.57 11.85 -22.34
C ASP A 110 0.52 13.27 -21.75
N SER A 111 1.67 13.96 -21.68
CA SER A 111 1.74 15.34 -21.19
C SER A 111 0.97 16.36 -22.05
N ALA A 112 0.78 16.07 -23.34
CA ALA A 112 0.10 16.97 -24.29
C ALA A 112 -1.43 16.81 -24.27
N ASN A 113 -1.94 15.66 -23.82
CA ASN A 113 -3.36 15.32 -23.88
C ASN A 113 -3.99 15.04 -22.50
N THR A 114 -3.20 15.01 -21.44
CA THR A 114 -3.69 14.82 -20.06
C THR A 114 -3.90 16.16 -19.37
N ILE A 115 -5.07 16.33 -18.75
CA ILE A 115 -5.38 17.43 -17.82
C ILE A 115 -5.66 16.77 -16.47
N VAL A 116 -4.99 17.22 -15.42
CA VAL A 116 -5.24 16.74 -14.04
C VAL A 116 -5.99 17.83 -13.29
N SER A 117 -7.16 17.51 -12.73
CA SER A 117 -7.94 18.47 -11.95
C SER A 117 -7.34 18.68 -10.56
N SER A 118 -7.83 19.71 -9.84
CA SER A 118 -7.52 19.94 -8.42
C SER A 118 -7.81 18.74 -7.54
N GLU A 119 -8.84 17.97 -7.88
CA GLU A 119 -9.24 16.75 -7.17
C GLU A 119 -8.44 15.51 -7.62
N GLY A 120 -7.50 15.67 -8.57
CA GLY A 120 -6.62 14.61 -9.05
C GLY A 120 -7.18 13.74 -10.17
N TYR A 121 -8.34 14.07 -10.75
CA TYR A 121 -8.91 13.33 -11.87
C TYR A 121 -8.23 13.67 -13.19
N ARG A 122 -7.96 12.64 -14.01
CA ARG A 122 -7.46 12.83 -15.38
C ARG A 122 -8.61 13.06 -16.35
N ARG A 123 -8.50 14.12 -17.16
CA ARG A 123 -9.37 14.40 -18.31
C ARG A 123 -8.54 14.39 -19.60
N CYS A 124 -9.16 13.94 -20.68
CA CYS A 124 -8.55 13.92 -22.01
C CYS A 124 -8.83 15.23 -22.74
N ARG A 125 -7.76 15.96 -23.10
CA ARG A 125 -7.83 17.26 -23.78
C ARG A 125 -8.51 17.15 -25.14
N THR A 126 -8.24 16.10 -25.91
CA THR A 126 -8.90 15.83 -27.19
C THR A 126 -10.40 15.60 -27.01
N CYS A 127 -10.83 14.79 -26.03
CA CYS A 127 -12.26 14.62 -25.74
C CYS A 127 -12.94 15.94 -25.35
N CYS A 128 -12.26 16.78 -24.55
CA CYS A 128 -12.79 18.09 -24.19
C CYS A 128 -12.99 19.00 -25.41
N ARG A 129 -12.04 19.02 -26.37
CA ARG A 129 -12.16 19.79 -27.62
C ARG A 129 -13.30 19.29 -28.51
N ILE A 130 -13.47 17.98 -28.62
CA ILE A 130 -14.58 17.37 -29.39
C ILE A 130 -15.92 17.81 -28.79
N ALA A 131 -16.08 17.68 -27.46
CA ALA A 131 -17.30 18.09 -26.78
C ALA A 131 -17.62 19.58 -26.92
N ASP A 132 -16.60 20.46 -26.89
CA ASP A 132 -16.78 21.90 -27.11
C ASP A 132 -17.26 22.21 -28.53
N ARG A 133 -16.64 21.58 -29.55
CA ARG A 133 -17.05 21.72 -30.96
C ARG A 133 -18.50 21.30 -31.17
N LEU A 134 -18.89 20.14 -30.65
CA LEU A 134 -20.27 19.63 -30.75
C LEU A 134 -21.27 20.59 -30.09
N ARG A 135 -20.92 21.14 -28.93
CA ARG A 135 -21.78 22.10 -28.21
C ARG A 135 -21.96 23.41 -28.96
N ARG A 136 -20.92 23.91 -29.64
CA ARG A 136 -20.99 25.13 -30.45
C ARG A 136 -21.80 24.93 -31.73
N ALA A 137 -21.72 23.76 -32.35
CA ALA A 137 -22.48 23.43 -33.55
C ALA A 137 -23.99 23.24 -33.30
N ALA A 138 -24.39 23.00 -32.05
CA ALA A 138 -25.78 22.85 -31.63
C ALA A 138 -26.46 24.17 -31.21
N LYS A 139 -25.76 25.31 -31.34
CA LYS A 139 -26.29 26.67 -31.11
C LYS A 139 -26.57 27.34 -32.44
#